data_AF-A0A485LMC8-F1
#
_entry.id   AF-A0A485LMC8-F1
#
_cell.length_a   1.000
_cell.length_b   1.000
_cell.length_c   1.000
_cell.angle_alpha   90.00
_cell.angle_beta   90.00
_cell.angle_gamma   90.00
#
_symmetry.space_group_name_H-M   'P 1'
#
loop_
_entity.id
_entity.type
_entity.pdbx_description
1 polymer ?
#
loop_
_entity_poly.entity_id
_entity_poly.type
_entity_poly.pdbx_seq_one_letter_code
_entity_poly.pdbx_strand_id
1 'polypeptide(L)'
;MNILDLGFFAAIQSLQHRSSARTIDELVSNVHRSFDEYPMESLDMTFMSLQACLTETLRHFGDNSYKIPHMSKSKLARKGLLPRNCHCPPDVYAAARARLGAVSCFESEQREARTIAEVSRLLEAMDLEDLRIEPISMDEEE
;
A
#
# COMPACT_ATOMS: atom_id res chain seq x y z
N MET A 1 -4.04 2.29 -0.48
CA MET A 1 -5.33 2.92 -0.88
C MET A 1 -6.38 1.83 -0.93
N ASN A 2 -7.39 1.87 -0.05
CA ASN A 2 -8.47 0.89 0.01
C ASN A 2 -9.81 1.61 -0.19
N ILE A 3 -10.63 1.13 -1.12
CA ILE A 3 -11.94 1.73 -1.42
C ILE A 3 -12.90 1.68 -0.24
N LEU A 4 -12.80 0.64 0.57
CA LEU A 4 -13.67 0.44 1.72
C LEU A 4 -13.48 1.57 2.74
N ASP A 5 -12.21 1.88 3.02
CA ASP A 5 -11.81 2.95 3.93
C ASP A 5 -12.01 4.35 3.32
N LEU A 6 -11.89 4.48 1.99
CA LEU A 6 -11.99 5.76 1.28
C LEU A 6 -13.37 6.42 1.41
N GLY A 7 -14.43 5.63 1.57
CA GLY A 7 -15.77 6.20 1.71
C GLY A 7 -16.89 5.20 1.97
N PHE A 8 -16.73 3.92 1.62
CA PHE A 8 -17.81 2.95 1.77
C PHE A 8 -18.16 2.72 3.24
N PHE A 9 -17.19 2.39 4.09
CA PHE A 9 -17.43 2.17 5.52
C PHE A 9 -17.94 3.42 6.23
N ALA A 10 -17.39 4.59 5.91
CA ALA A 10 -17.87 5.86 6.46
C ALA A 10 -19.34 6.12 6.08
N ALA A 11 -19.74 5.77 4.85
CA ALA A 11 -21.11 5.95 4.39
C ALA A 11 -22.09 4.95 5.04
N ILE A 12 -21.72 3.67 5.12
CA ILE A 12 -22.52 2.64 5.80
C ILE A 12 -22.68 2.98 7.29
N GLN A 13 -21.60 3.40 7.94
CA GLN A 13 -21.65 3.85 9.33
C GLN A 13 -22.58 5.06 9.48
N SER A 14 -22.49 6.06 8.59
CA SER A 14 -23.39 7.21 8.60
C SER A 14 -24.88 6.84 8.45
N LEU A 15 -25.19 5.82 7.64
CA LEU A 15 -26.55 5.28 7.51
C LEU A 15 -26.99 4.53 8.76
N GLN A 16 -26.13 3.65 9.28
CA GLN A 16 -26.41 2.85 10.48
C GLN A 16 -26.70 3.74 11.70
N HIS A 17 -25.97 4.86 11.87
CA HIS A 17 -26.21 5.83 12.97
C HIS A 17 -27.56 6.54 12.92
N ARG A 18 -28.29 6.47 11.80
CA ARG A 18 -29.68 7.01 11.72
C ARG A 18 -30.68 6.14 12.48
N SER A 19 -30.29 4.93 12.87
CA SER A 19 -31.13 3.98 13.59
C SER A 19 -30.47 3.60 14.91
N SER A 20 -31.22 3.66 16.01
CA SER A 20 -30.72 3.22 17.31
C SER A 20 -30.65 1.70 17.37
N ALA A 21 -29.60 1.17 18.00
CA ALA A 21 -29.48 -0.23 18.36
C ALA A 21 -29.17 -0.33 19.87
N ARG A 22 -29.84 -1.25 20.57
CA ARG A 22 -29.65 -1.56 21.99
C ARG A 22 -29.03 -2.93 22.22
N THR A 23 -28.94 -3.74 21.16
CA THR A 23 -28.31 -5.06 21.18
C THR A 23 -27.36 -5.22 20.00
N ILE A 24 -26.48 -6.22 20.07
CA ILE A 24 -25.59 -6.58 18.95
C ILE A 24 -26.41 -7.02 17.73
N ASP A 25 -27.49 -7.79 17.93
CA ASP A 25 -28.34 -8.26 16.84
C ASP A 25 -29.04 -7.09 16.11
N GLU A 26 -29.52 -6.10 16.87
CA GLU A 26 -30.09 -4.88 16.29
C GLU A 26 -29.04 -4.07 15.52
N LEU A 27 -27.80 -4.00 16.02
CA LEU A 27 -26.70 -3.35 15.33
C LEU A 27 -26.38 -4.05 14.00
N VAL A 28 -26.25 -5.37 14.01
CA VAL A 28 -25.99 -6.18 12.81
C VAL A 28 -27.12 -6.01 11.79
N SER A 29 -28.39 -6.07 12.23
CA SER A 29 -29.55 -5.83 11.38
C SER A 29 -29.54 -4.43 10.75
N ASN A 30 -29.18 -3.40 11.53
CA ASN A 30 -29.07 -2.04 11.02
C ASN A 30 -27.95 -1.87 9.98
N VAL A 31 -26.82 -2.57 10.14
CA VAL A 31 -25.73 -2.58 9.14
C VAL A 31 -26.20 -3.26 7.86
N HIS A 32 -26.87 -4.42 7.96
CA HIS A 32 -27.42 -5.11 6.79
C HIS A 32 -28.40 -4.23 6.02
N ARG A 33 -29.36 -3.61 6.71
CA ARG A 33 -30.29 -2.67 6.07
C ARG A 33 -29.57 -1.48 5.45
N SER A 34 -28.56 -0.92 6.11
CA SER A 34 -27.78 0.18 5.54
C SER A 34 -27.02 -0.22 4.28
N PHE A 35 -26.58 -1.47 4.20
CA PHE A 35 -25.95 -2.03 3.01
C PHE A 35 -26.96 -2.14 1.86
N ASP A 36 -28.14 -2.69 2.13
CA ASP A 36 -29.21 -2.86 1.12
C ASP A 36 -29.76 -1.51 0.62
N GLU A 37 -29.86 -0.52 1.50
CA GLU A 37 -30.32 0.84 1.19
C GLU A 37 -29.22 1.71 0.54
N TYR A 38 -27.97 1.25 0.49
CA TYR A 38 -26.87 2.07 0.00
C TYR A 38 -26.99 2.32 -1.51
N PRO A 39 -27.07 3.59 -1.96
CA PRO A 39 -27.27 3.89 -3.37
C PRO A 39 -26.02 3.57 -4.21
N MET A 40 -26.22 2.80 -5.28
CA MET A 40 -25.15 2.42 -6.22
C MET A 40 -24.43 3.63 -6.82
N GLU A 41 -25.13 4.75 -7.03
CA GLU A 41 -24.52 5.98 -7.52
C GLU A 41 -23.48 6.55 -6.55
N SER A 42 -23.67 6.34 -5.24
CA SER A 42 -22.68 6.76 -4.23
C SER A 42 -21.45 5.84 -4.23
N LEU A 43 -21.65 4.55 -4.53
CA LEU A 43 -20.55 3.62 -4.75
C LEU A 43 -19.71 4.04 -5.97
N ASP A 44 -20.36 4.37 -7.09
CA ASP A 44 -19.71 4.85 -8.30
C ASP A 44 -18.88 6.11 -8.04
N MET A 45 -19.42 7.07 -7.29
CA MET A 45 -18.68 8.27 -6.87
C MET A 45 -17.44 7.94 -6.02
N THR A 46 -17.48 6.87 -5.23
CA THR A 46 -16.36 6.40 -4.40
C THR A 46 -15.29 5.74 -5.28
N PHE A 47 -15.69 4.90 -6.24
CA PHE A 47 -14.79 4.35 -7.26
C PHE A 47 -14.09 5.43 -8.09
N MET A 48 -14.81 6.47 -8.50
CA MET A 48 -14.19 7.60 -9.20
C MET A 48 -13.16 8.32 -8.33
N SER A 49 -13.44 8.46 -7.04
CA SER A 49 -12.48 9.05 -6.09
C SER A 49 -11.23 8.19 -5.98
N LEU A 50 -11.38 6.87 -5.93
CA LEU A 50 -10.25 5.94 -5.94
C LEU A 50 -9.39 6.12 -7.20
N GLN A 51 -10.00 6.18 -8.38
CA GLN A 51 -9.26 6.36 -9.63
C GLN A 51 -8.51 7.71 -9.67
N ALA A 52 -9.10 8.76 -9.13
CA ALA A 52 -8.45 10.06 -8.99
C ALA A 52 -7.24 9.98 -8.04
N CYS A 53 -7.41 9.33 -6.89
CA CYS A 53 -6.31 9.09 -5.96
C CYS A 53 -5.18 8.25 -6.59
N LEU A 54 -5.49 7.22 -7.37
CA LEU A 54 -4.47 6.45 -8.10
C LEU A 54 -3.69 7.34 -9.08
N THR A 55 -4.36 8.29 -9.73
CA THR A 55 -3.69 9.27 -10.59
C THR A 55 -2.75 10.18 -9.80
N GLU A 56 -3.17 10.64 -8.62
CA GLU A 56 -2.30 11.40 -7.73
C GLU A 56 -1.13 10.56 -7.19
N THR A 57 -1.36 9.30 -6.83
CA THR A 57 -0.27 8.39 -6.45
C THR A 57 0.76 8.25 -7.57
N LEU A 58 0.34 8.16 -8.84
CA LEU A 58 1.29 8.16 -9.96
C LEU A 58 2.05 9.49 -10.08
N ARG A 59 1.34 10.62 -9.91
CA ARG A 59 1.91 11.97 -9.97
C ARG A 59 2.93 12.23 -8.86
N HIS A 60 2.73 11.61 -7.70
CA HIS A 60 3.58 11.68 -6.52
C HIS A 60 4.50 10.46 -6.36
N PHE A 61 4.63 9.62 -7.40
CA PHE A 61 5.56 8.50 -7.44
C PHE A 61 5.41 7.49 -6.29
N GLY A 62 4.18 7.18 -5.90
CA GLY A 62 3.88 6.20 -4.85
C GLY A 62 3.59 6.81 -3.48
N ASP A 63 3.89 8.10 -3.27
CA ASP A 63 3.56 8.80 -2.04
C ASP A 63 2.04 8.98 -1.88
N ASN A 64 1.57 9.09 -0.64
CA ASN A 64 0.18 9.29 -0.25
C ASN A 64 -0.06 10.67 0.39
N SER A 65 0.96 11.54 0.45
CA SER A 65 0.91 12.88 1.04
C SER A 65 0.17 13.91 0.19
N TYR A 66 -0.86 13.49 -0.54
CA TYR A 66 -1.70 14.34 -1.38
C TYR A 66 -3.11 14.49 -0.78
N LYS A 67 -3.79 15.58 -1.11
CA LYS A 67 -5.20 15.77 -0.78
C LYS A 67 -6.05 14.95 -1.75
N ILE A 68 -7.11 14.32 -1.24
CA ILE A 68 -8.07 13.59 -2.08
C ILE A 68 -8.67 14.55 -3.13
N PRO A 69 -8.56 14.26 -4.44
CA PRO A 69 -9.05 15.15 -5.48
C PRO A 69 -10.57 15.38 -5.42
N HIS A 70 -10.98 16.64 -5.45
CA HIS A 70 -12.39 17.03 -5.48
C HIS A 70 -12.89 17.26 -6.91
N MET A 71 -13.53 16.26 -7.51
CA MET A 71 -13.97 16.29 -8.93
C MET A 71 -15.41 16.79 -9.16
N SER A 72 -16.04 17.43 -8.17
CA SER A 72 -17.44 17.92 -8.28
C SER A 72 -18.43 16.85 -8.80
N LYS A 73 -18.23 15.59 -8.39
CA LYS A 73 -18.92 14.41 -8.92
C LYS A 73 -20.45 14.56 -8.88
N SER A 74 -21.02 15.03 -7.77
CA SER A 74 -22.46 15.26 -7.63
C SER A 74 -23.02 16.27 -8.65
N LYS A 75 -22.24 17.32 -8.97
CA LYS A 75 -22.62 18.33 -9.98
C LYS A 75 -22.61 17.73 -11.39
N LEU A 76 -21.64 16.87 -11.70
CA LEU A 76 -21.54 16.18 -12.99
C LEU A 76 -22.63 15.12 -13.15
N ALA A 77 -22.90 14.34 -12.09
CA ALA A 77 -23.97 13.34 -12.05
C ALA A 77 -25.34 13.97 -12.33
N ARG A 78 -25.66 15.10 -11.66
CA ARG A 78 -26.92 15.83 -11.89
C ARG A 78 -27.09 16.33 -13.33
N LYS A 79 -25.99 16.55 -14.05
CA LYS A 79 -26.00 16.94 -15.46
C LYS A 79 -26.00 15.75 -16.43
N GLY A 80 -25.91 14.52 -15.93
CA GLY A 80 -25.72 13.32 -16.76
C GLY A 80 -24.34 13.27 -17.45
N LEU A 81 -23.36 14.03 -16.96
CA LEU A 81 -22.02 14.17 -17.56
C LEU A 81 -20.93 13.53 -16.69
N LEU A 82 -21.31 12.67 -15.73
CA LEU A 82 -20.33 11.99 -14.90
C LEU A 82 -19.62 10.92 -15.72
N PRO A 83 -18.29 11.01 -15.93
CA PRO A 83 -17.57 9.98 -16.65
C PRO A 83 -17.49 8.72 -15.80
N ARG A 84 -17.54 7.54 -16.43
CA ARG A 84 -17.42 6.25 -15.74
C ARG A 84 -16.01 6.01 -15.19
N ASN A 85 -15.00 6.53 -15.89
CA ASN A 85 -13.60 6.38 -15.51
C ASN A 85 -12.88 7.74 -15.52
N CYS A 86 -11.93 7.92 -14.62
CA CYS A 86 -11.01 9.04 -14.61
C CYS A 86 -9.93 8.84 -15.69
N HIS A 87 -9.63 9.90 -16.42
CA HIS A 87 -8.52 9.89 -17.38
C HIS A 87 -7.20 10.17 -16.66
N CYS A 88 -6.23 9.27 -16.81
CA CYS A 88 -4.87 9.50 -16.35
C CYS A 88 -4.11 10.32 -17.41
N PRO A 89 -3.58 11.51 -17.08
CA PRO A 89 -2.83 12.32 -18.03
C PRO A 89 -1.60 11.58 -18.60
N PRO A 90 -1.35 11.60 -19.92
CA PRO A 90 -0.25 10.86 -20.53
C PRO A 90 1.14 11.24 -20.01
N ASP A 91 1.32 12.51 -19.64
CA ASP A 91 2.53 13.06 -19.03
C ASP A 91 2.79 12.46 -17.65
N VAL A 92 1.76 12.35 -16.81
CA VAL A 92 1.85 11.72 -15.48
C VAL A 92 2.21 10.25 -15.62
N TYR A 93 1.56 9.53 -16.54
CA TYR A 93 1.86 8.13 -16.80
C TYR A 93 3.29 7.94 -17.31
N ALA A 94 3.73 8.75 -18.27
CA ALA A 94 5.07 8.69 -18.83
C ALA A 94 6.15 8.98 -17.78
N ALA A 95 5.95 10.00 -16.94
CA ALA A 95 6.86 10.35 -15.86
C ALA A 95 6.95 9.23 -14.80
N ALA A 96 5.80 8.68 -14.37
CA ALA A 96 5.76 7.58 -13.43
C ALA A 96 6.46 6.33 -13.99
N ARG A 97 6.21 5.99 -15.25
CA ARG A 97 6.86 4.87 -15.95
C ARG A 97 8.37 5.05 -16.08
N ALA A 98 8.81 6.26 -16.44
CA ALA A 98 10.24 6.57 -16.54
C ALA A 98 10.94 6.42 -15.18
N ARG A 99 10.29 6.89 -14.10
CA ARG A 99 10.84 6.72 -12.75
C ARG A 99 10.88 5.26 -12.32
N LEU A 100 9.83 4.48 -12.58
CA LEU A 100 9.83 3.04 -12.32
C LEU A 100 10.95 2.31 -13.07
N GLY A 101 11.23 2.71 -14.32
CA GLY A 101 12.34 2.16 -15.10
C GLY A 101 13.72 2.59 -14.61
N ALA A 102 13.85 3.77 -14.00
CA ALA A 102 15.11 4.27 -13.45
C ALA A 102 15.41 3.74 -12.04
N VAL A 103 14.38 3.30 -11.32
CA VAL A 103 14.52 2.72 -9.98
C VAL A 103 15.02 1.28 -10.12
N SER A 104 16.34 1.12 -10.11
CA SER A 104 17.02 -0.17 -9.94
C SER A 104 16.96 -0.66 -8.49
N CYS A 105 15.94 -0.30 -7.69
CA CYS A 105 15.87 -0.63 -6.25
C CYS A 105 15.94 -2.14 -6.03
N PHE A 106 15.38 -2.93 -6.96
CA PHE A 106 15.54 -4.38 -6.97
C PHE A 106 17.01 -4.81 -7.12
N GLU A 107 17.80 -4.10 -7.93
CA GLU A 107 19.22 -4.40 -8.11
C GLU A 107 20.05 -4.02 -6.88
N SER A 108 19.75 -2.91 -6.20
CA SER A 108 20.46 -2.55 -4.96
C SER A 108 20.14 -3.51 -3.82
N GLU A 109 18.87 -3.82 -3.60
CA GLU A 109 18.44 -4.79 -2.59
C GLU A 109 18.98 -6.20 -2.90
N GLN A 110 18.94 -6.61 -4.17
CA GLN A 110 19.51 -7.89 -4.59
C GLN A 110 21.04 -7.91 -4.46
N ARG A 111 21.73 -6.79 -4.66
CA ARG A 111 23.18 -6.67 -4.44
C ARG A 111 23.54 -6.74 -2.96
N GLU A 112 22.77 -6.11 -2.10
CA GLU A 112 22.92 -6.22 -0.65
C GLU A 112 22.68 -7.66 -0.18
N ALA A 113 21.59 -8.30 -0.63
CA ALA A 113 21.30 -9.71 -0.32
C ALA A 113 22.41 -10.66 -0.81
N ARG A 114 22.95 -10.43 -2.01
CA ARG A 114 24.10 -11.20 -2.53
C ARG A 114 25.36 -11.00 -1.70
N THR A 115 25.63 -9.77 -1.28
CA THR A 115 26.80 -9.45 -0.46
C THR A 115 26.70 -10.12 0.91
N ILE A 116 25.52 -10.06 1.54
CA ILE A 116 25.26 -10.71 2.83
C ILE A 116 25.41 -12.23 2.71
N ALA A 117 24.86 -12.84 1.66
CA ALA A 117 24.99 -14.28 1.43
C ALA A 117 26.45 -14.71 1.21
N GLU A 118 27.24 -13.89 0.50
CA GLU A 118 28.66 -14.15 0.28
C GLU A 118 29.47 -14.07 1.58
N VAL A 119 29.24 -13.03 2.39
CA VAL A 119 29.90 -12.89 3.70
C VAL A 119 29.53 -14.05 4.62
N SER A 120 28.26 -14.49 4.62
CA SER A 120 27.83 -15.65 5.42
C SER A 120 28.58 -16.92 5.03
N ARG A 121 28.76 -17.18 3.72
CA ARG A 121 29.53 -18.34 3.24
C ARG A 121 31.00 -18.25 3.59
N LEU A 122 31.60 -17.07 3.52
CA LEU A 122 32.99 -16.87 3.92
C LEU A 122 33.18 -17.14 5.42
N LEU A 123 32.25 -16.68 6.25
CA LEU A 123 32.26 -16.97 7.69
C LEU A 123 32.10 -18.47 7.99
N GLU A 124 31.25 -19.17 7.25
CA GLU A 124 31.08 -20.62 7.36
C GLU A 124 32.32 -21.41 6.89
N ALA A 125 33.05 -20.88 5.90
CA ALA A 125 34.27 -21.47 5.37
C ALA A 125 35.54 -21.10 6.15
N MET A 126 35.45 -20.16 7.09
CA MET A 126 36.52 -19.89 8.06
C MET A 126 36.50 -20.99 9.12
N ASP A 127 37.21 -22.07 8.85
CA ASP A 127 37.41 -23.15 9.80
C ASP A 127 38.18 -22.64 11.03
N LEU A 128 37.75 -23.02 12.25
CA LEU A 128 38.44 -22.70 13.51
C LEU A 128 39.79 -23.43 13.65
N GLU A 129 40.22 -24.16 12.62
CA GLU A 129 41.44 -24.96 12.61
C GLU A 129 42.72 -24.14 12.39
N ASP A 130 42.63 -22.90 11.90
CA ASP A 130 43.80 -22.00 11.75
C ASP A 130 44.24 -21.33 13.07
N LEU A 131 43.54 -21.59 14.19
CA LEU A 131 43.97 -21.20 15.54
C LEU A 131 44.52 -22.38 16.34
N ARG A 132 45.19 -23.34 15.68
CA ARG A 132 46.03 -24.33 16.35
C ARG A 132 47.21 -23.60 17.01
N ILE A 133 47.01 -23.12 18.24
CA ILE A 133 48.08 -22.74 19.15
C ILE A 133 48.90 -24.02 19.36
N GLU A 134 50.09 -24.10 18.76
CA GLU A 134 51.01 -25.19 19.08
C GLU A 134 51.36 -25.12 20.58
N PRO A 135 51.32 -26.25 21.31
CA PRO A 135 51.65 -26.24 22.72
C PRO A 135 53.11 -25.84 22.88
N ILE A 136 53.36 -24.81 23.71
CA ILE A 136 54.71 -24.41 24.12
C ILE A 136 55.34 -25.60 24.86
N SER A 137 56.39 -26.18 24.30
CA SER A 137 57.23 -27.15 25.00
C SER A 137 57.92 -26.45 26.16
N MET A 138 57.56 -26.83 27.39
CA MET A 138 58.41 -26.57 28.56
C MET A 138 59.53 -27.61 28.53
N ASP A 139 60.71 -27.18 28.10
CA ASP A 139 61.94 -27.93 28.36
C ASP A 139 62.22 -27.88 29.87
N GLU A 140 62.23 -29.04 30.52
CA GLU A 140 62.81 -29.23 31.85
C GLU A 140 64.34 -29.08 31.70
N GLU A 141 64.89 -27.96 32.14
CA GLU A 141 66.33 -27.84 32.42
C GLU A 141 66.59 -28.15 33.90
N GLU A 142 67.53 -29.09 34.07
CA GLU A 142 68.14 -29.61 35.30
C GLU A 142 68.94 -28.56 36.09
#